data_AF-A0A151S462-F1
#
_entry.id   AF-A0A151S462-F1
#
_cell.length_a   1.000
_cell.length_b   1.000
_cell.length_c   1.000
_cell.angle_alpha   90.00
_cell.angle_beta   90.00
_cell.angle_gamma   90.00
#
_symmetry.space_group_name_H-M   'P 1'
#
loop_
_entity.id
_entity.type
_entity.pdbx_description
1 polymer ?
#
loop_
_entity_poly.entity_id
_entity_poly.type
_entity_poly.pdbx_seq_one_letter_code
_entity_poly.pdbx_strand_id
1 'polypeptide(L)'
;VSLRRSTRERRNVIPNDYIVFLQEHEDGIGLAKDDPTNFCQAMCSSNSKKSIDAMNDEMMSMHDNDVWDFVELPGGVKPIGCKWIFKIKRDSKGNII
;
A
#
# COMPACT_ATOMS: atom_id res chain seq x y z
N VAL A 1 46.17 9.79 5.80
CA VAL A 1 45.37 9.55 7.03
C VAL A 1 44.53 8.29 6.81
N SER A 2 44.79 7.21 7.54
CA SER A 2 44.03 5.97 7.36
C SER A 2 42.70 6.05 8.09
N LEU A 3 41.60 5.94 7.34
CA LEU A 3 40.25 5.99 7.90
C LEU A 3 40.00 4.75 8.77
N ARG A 4 39.78 4.93 10.08
CA ARG A 4 39.28 3.86 10.94
C ARG A 4 37.86 3.49 10.51
N ARG A 5 37.71 2.32 9.89
CA ARG A 5 36.39 1.75 9.57
C ARG A 5 35.81 1.05 10.80
N SER A 6 34.51 1.18 10.98
CA SER A 6 33.78 0.49 12.05
C SER A 6 33.89 -1.03 11.90
N THR A 7 34.22 -1.72 13.00
CA THR A 7 34.25 -3.18 13.13
C THR A 7 32.99 -3.75 13.78
N ARG A 8 31.98 -2.92 14.02
CA ARG A 8 30.76 -3.33 14.72
C ARG A 8 29.92 -4.26 13.83
N GLU A 9 29.46 -5.37 14.38
CA GLU A 9 28.47 -6.22 13.69
C GLU A 9 27.22 -5.41 13.36
N ARG A 10 26.86 -5.41 12.07
CA ARG A 10 25.63 -4.80 11.61
C ARG A 10 24.47 -5.73 11.96
N ARG A 11 23.60 -5.28 12.87
CA ARG A 11 22.30 -5.90 13.09
C ARG A 11 21.35 -5.40 12.02
N ASN A 12 20.45 -6.26 11.56
CA ASN A 12 19.39 -5.86 10.64
C ASN A 12 18.54 -4.77 11.30
N VAL A 13 18.22 -3.73 10.53
CA VAL A 13 17.39 -2.60 10.99
C VAL A 13 15.94 -3.06 11.22
N ILE A 14 15.50 -4.08 10.47
CA ILE A 14 14.17 -4.63 10.52
C ILE A 14 14.23 -5.95 11.31
N PRO A 15 13.51 -6.05 12.44
CA PRO A 15 13.35 -7.31 13.18
C PRO A 15 12.71 -8.39 12.31
N ASN A 16 13.06 -9.66 12.54
CA ASN A 16 12.46 -10.78 11.80
C ASN A 16 10.94 -10.88 11.99
N ASP A 17 10.44 -10.33 13.10
CA ASP A 17 9.04 -10.37 13.51
C ASP A 17 8.25 -9.18 12.92
N TYR A 18 8.93 -8.27 12.22
CA TYR A 18 8.32 -7.11 11.59
C TYR A 18 7.69 -7.54 10.25
N ILE A 19 6.36 -7.72 10.28
CA ILE A 19 5.57 -7.98 9.08
C ILE A 19 5.57 -6.70 8.23
N VAL A 20 6.44 -6.63 7.22
CA VAL A 20 6.42 -5.56 6.21
C VAL A 20 5.27 -5.87 5.24
N PHE A 21 4.19 -5.08 5.28
CA PHE A 21 3.04 -5.19 4.35
C PHE A 21 3.41 -5.09 2.85
N LEU A 22 4.67 -4.74 2.53
CA LEU A 22 5.20 -4.64 1.17
C LEU A 22 5.90 -5.91 0.68
N GLN A 23 6.21 -6.88 1.57
CA GLN A 23 6.83 -8.15 1.21
C GLN A 23 5.77 -9.25 0.98
N GLU A 24 4.68 -8.93 0.29
CA GLU A 24 3.68 -9.90 -0.12
C GLU A 24 4.08 -10.47 -1.49
N HIS A 25 4.84 -11.57 -1.51
CA HIS A 25 4.94 -12.38 -2.73
C HIS A 25 4.91 -13.90 -2.49
N GLU A 26 5.21 -14.44 -1.31
CA GLU A 26 5.26 -15.92 -1.19
C GLU A 26 4.37 -16.56 -0.12
N ASP A 27 4.02 -15.87 0.97
CA ASP A 27 3.13 -16.44 1.98
C ASP A 27 1.74 -15.79 1.90
N GLY A 28 0.77 -16.51 1.32
CA GLY A 28 -0.63 -16.12 1.12
C GLY A 28 -1.46 -15.92 2.40
N ILE A 29 -0.90 -15.23 3.39
CA ILE A 29 -1.51 -14.92 4.68
C ILE A 29 -2.29 -13.59 4.61
N GLY A 30 -1.98 -12.72 3.64
CA GLY A 30 -2.58 -11.38 3.51
C GLY A 30 -3.57 -11.18 2.36
N LEU A 31 -3.49 -11.98 1.30
CA LEU A 31 -4.31 -11.82 0.09
C LEU A 31 -5.38 -12.92 0.06
N ALA A 32 -6.66 -12.56 0.24
CA ALA A 32 -7.73 -13.53 0.03
C ALA A 32 -7.72 -13.94 -1.45
N LYS A 33 -8.05 -15.21 -1.76
CA LYS A 33 -8.11 -15.69 -3.16
C LYS A 33 -8.99 -14.82 -4.07
N ASP A 34 -9.96 -14.14 -3.47
CA ASP A 34 -10.95 -13.31 -4.17
C ASP A 34 -10.51 -11.83 -4.25
N ASP A 35 -9.40 -11.45 -3.63
CA ASP A 35 -8.93 -10.07 -3.64
C ASP A 35 -8.44 -9.68 -5.05
N PRO A 36 -8.87 -8.52 -5.57
CA PRO A 36 -8.43 -8.07 -6.87
C PRO A 36 -6.97 -7.62 -6.84
N THR A 37 -6.16 -8.27 -7.67
CA THR A 37 -4.72 -8.00 -7.80
C THR A 37 -4.42 -6.72 -8.58
N ASN A 38 -5.39 -6.22 -9.33
CA ASN A 38 -5.27 -5.05 -10.18
C ASN A 38 -6.61 -4.30 -10.30
N PHE A 39 -6.52 -3.04 -10.75
CA PHE A 39 -7.67 -2.17 -10.91
C PHE A 39 -8.75 -2.77 -11.83
N CYS A 40 -8.36 -3.35 -12.96
CA CYS A 40 -9.32 -3.96 -13.89
C CYS A 40 -10.10 -5.10 -13.22
N GLN A 41 -9.43 -5.96 -12.46
CA GLN A 41 -10.09 -7.04 -11.71
C GLN A 41 -11.05 -6.49 -10.65
N ALA A 42 -10.68 -5.41 -9.95
CA ALA A 42 -11.55 -4.76 -8.99
C ALA A 42 -12.81 -4.20 -9.68
N MET A 43 -12.64 -3.55 -10.84
CA MET A 43 -13.73 -2.90 -11.58
C MET A 43 -14.61 -3.86 -12.38
N CYS A 44 -14.09 -5.04 -12.74
CA CYS A 44 -14.89 -6.10 -13.37
C CYS A 44 -15.62 -6.98 -12.35
N SER A 45 -15.35 -6.84 -11.05
CA SER A 45 -16.02 -7.62 -10.01
C SER A 45 -17.45 -7.14 -9.76
N SER A 46 -18.30 -7.99 -9.20
CA SER A 46 -19.65 -7.61 -8.77
C SER A 46 -19.67 -6.50 -7.72
N ASN A 47 -18.53 -6.27 -7.05
CA ASN A 47 -18.36 -5.25 -6.02
C ASN A 47 -17.64 -3.99 -6.53
N SER A 48 -17.51 -3.82 -7.85
CA SER A 48 -16.82 -2.68 -8.46
C SER A 48 -17.30 -1.33 -7.94
N LYS A 49 -18.62 -1.18 -7.76
CA LYS A 49 -19.21 0.04 -7.18
C LYS A 49 -18.68 0.33 -5.78
N LYS A 50 -18.62 -0.67 -4.89
CA LYS A 50 -18.06 -0.51 -3.53
C LYS A 50 -16.60 -0.12 -3.56
N SER A 51 -15.82 -0.70 -4.49
CA SER A 51 -14.41 -0.34 -4.67
C SER A 51 -14.25 1.12 -5.12
N ILE A 52 -15.10 1.59 -6.03
CA ILE A 52 -15.10 3.00 -6.50
C ILE A 52 -15.49 3.94 -5.36
N ASP A 53 -16.57 3.62 -4.65
CA ASP A 53 -17.05 4.44 -3.53
C ASP A 53 -15.95 4.56 -2.44
N ALA A 54 -15.32 3.45 -2.08
CA ALA A 54 -14.20 3.45 -1.12
C ALA A 54 -12.98 4.24 -1.61
N MET A 55 -12.66 4.21 -2.92
CA MET A 55 -11.59 5.04 -3.48
C MET A 55 -11.91 6.53 -3.37
N ASN A 56 -13.16 6.91 -3.65
CA ASN A 56 -13.60 8.29 -3.55
C ASN A 56 -13.59 8.78 -2.10
N ASP A 57 -14.06 7.96 -1.17
CA ASP A 57 -14.04 8.26 0.26
C ASP A 57 -12.61 8.48 0.78
N GLU A 58 -11.65 7.63 0.37
CA GLU A 58 -10.24 7.80 0.74
C GLU A 58 -9.65 9.09 0.13
N MET A 59 -9.92 9.37 -1.15
CA MET A 59 -9.49 10.61 -1.81
C MET A 59 -10.07 11.85 -1.14
N MET A 60 -11.35 11.82 -0.76
CA MET A 60 -12.00 12.91 -0.02
C MET A 60 -11.40 13.07 1.38
N SER A 61 -11.17 11.96 2.10
CA SER A 61 -10.52 12.00 3.41
C SER A 61 -9.13 12.64 3.36
N MET A 62 -8.33 12.35 2.33
CA MET A 62 -7.01 12.98 2.16
C MET A 62 -7.12 14.48 1.86
N HIS A 63 -8.15 14.88 1.11
CA HIS A 63 -8.44 16.29 0.86
C HIS A 63 -8.90 17.01 2.12
N ASP A 64 -9.87 16.46 2.85
CA ASP A 64 -10.46 17.08 4.05
C ASP A 64 -9.47 17.19 5.21
N ASN A 65 -8.47 16.31 5.25
CA ASN A 65 -7.40 16.34 6.24
C ASN A 65 -6.17 17.14 5.77
N ASP A 66 -6.24 17.82 4.62
CA ASP A 66 -5.14 18.58 4.00
C ASP A 66 -3.82 17.80 3.99
N VAL A 67 -3.88 16.50 3.69
CA VAL A 67 -2.71 15.60 3.80
C VAL A 67 -1.70 15.90 2.71
N TRP A 68 -2.16 16.26 1.51
CA TRP A 68 -1.32 16.49 0.32
C TRP A 68 -1.71 17.76 -0.43
N ASP A 69 -0.69 18.50 -0.86
CA ASP A 69 -0.83 19.59 -1.83
C ASP A 69 -0.51 19.09 -3.24
N PHE A 70 -1.34 19.45 -4.22
CA PHE A 70 -1.03 19.25 -5.62
C PHE A 70 -0.03 20.31 -6.09
N VAL A 71 1.21 19.89 -6.34
CA VAL A 71 2.29 20.76 -6.82
C VAL A 71 2.78 20.26 -8.18
N GLU A 72 3.11 21.19 -9.07
CA GLU A 72 3.77 20.85 -10.33
C GLU A 72 5.13 20.20 -10.07
N LEU A 73 5.46 19.15 -10.83
CA LEU A 73 6.72 18.44 -10.64
C LEU A 73 7.90 19.38 -10.95
N PRO A 74 8.77 19.71 -9.97
CA PRO A 74 9.92 20.56 -10.23
C PRO A 74 10.90 19.90 -11.20
N GLY A 75 11.52 20.72 -12.05
CA GLY A 75 12.46 20.26 -13.07
C GLY A 75 13.63 19.46 -12.46
N GLY A 76 13.92 18.30 -13.05
CA GLY A 76 15.03 17.43 -12.63
C GLY A 76 14.74 16.53 -11.44
N VAL A 77 13.53 16.51 -10.91
CA VAL A 77 13.13 15.61 -9.81
C VAL A 77 12.42 14.37 -10.35
N LYS A 78 12.78 13.20 -9.82
CA LYS A 78 12.07 11.95 -10.09
C LYS A 78 10.92 11.80 -9.08
N PRO A 79 9.65 11.83 -9.51
CA PRO A 79 8.53 11.62 -8.61
C PRO A 79 8.55 10.21 -8.03
N ILE A 80 8.11 10.09 -6.78
CA ILE A 80 7.85 8.80 -6.17
C ILE A 80 6.47 8.36 -6.66
N GLY A 81 6.40 7.19 -7.29
CA GLY A 81 5.13 6.61 -7.71
C GLY A 81 4.34 6.13 -6.49
N CYS A 82 3.02 6.29 -6.53
CA CYS A 82 2.09 5.62 -5.63
C CYS A 82 1.36 4.50 -6.41
N LYS A 83 1.03 3.41 -5.72
CA LYS A 83 0.26 2.30 -6.30
C LYS A 83 -0.92 2.00 -5.38
N TRP A 84 -2.11 2.03 -5.95
CA TRP A 84 -3.32 1.58 -5.25
C TRP A 84 -3.32 0.06 -5.10
N ILE A 85 -3.65 -0.40 -3.90
CA ILE A 85 -3.85 -1.81 -3.57
C ILE A 85 -5.32 -1.96 -3.17
N PHE A 86 -5.98 -2.96 -3.72
CA PHE A 86 -7.39 -3.24 -3.47
C PHE A 86 -7.51 -4.48 -2.58
N LYS A 87 -8.35 -4.38 -1.55
CA LYS A 87 -8.59 -5.49 -0.63
C LYS A 87 -10.04 -5.52 -0.21
N ILE A 88 -10.63 -6.70 -0.23
CA ILE A 88 -12.01 -6.92 0.19
C ILE A 88 -12.02 -7.01 1.72
N LYS A 89 -12.66 -6.04 2.37
CA LYS A 89 -12.94 -6.12 3.80
C LYS A 89 -14.18 -6.99 4.01
N ARG A 90 -14.13 -7.87 5.02
CA ARG A 90 -15.24 -8.74 5.41
C ARG A 90 -15.62 -8.47 6.86
N ASP A 91 -16.91 -8.52 7.16
CA ASP A 91 -17.41 -8.49 8.54
C ASP A 91 -17.15 -9.84 9.25
N SER A 92 -17.48 -9.91 10.54
CA SER A 92 -17.36 -11.14 11.34
C SER A 92 -18.24 -12.29 10.85
N LYS A 93 -19.20 -12.02 9.98
CA LYS A 93 -20.10 -12.99 9.35
C LYS A 93 -19.63 -13.40 7.95
N GLY A 94 -18.52 -12.83 7.46
CA GLY A 94 -17.96 -13.12 6.14
C GLY A 94 -18.56 -12.31 4.99
N ASN A 95 -19.45 -11.34 5.27
CA ASN A 95 -20.02 -10.47 4.24
C ASN A 95 -19.05 -9.37 3.84
N ILE A 96 -19.06 -9.00 2.56
CA ILE A 96 -18.24 -7.90 2.05
C ILE A 96 -18.82 -6.58 2.53
N ILE A 97 -18.02 -5.79 3.26
CA ILE A 97 -18.37 -4.43 3.68
C ILE A 97 -17.96 -3.43 2.60
#